data_AF-A0A976DKK7-F1
#
_entry.id   AF-A0A976DKK7-F1
#
_cell.length_a   1.000
_cell.length_b   1.000
_cell.length_c   1.000
_cell.angle_alpha   90.00
_cell.angle_beta   90.00
_cell.angle_gamma   90.00
#
_symmetry.space_group_name_H-M   'P 1'
#
loop_
_entity.id
_entity.type
_entity.pdbx_description
1 polymer ?
#
loop_
_entity_poly.entity_id
_entity_poly.type
_entity_poly.pdbx_seq_one_letter_code
_entity_poly.pdbx_strand_id
1 'polypeptide(L)' 'MANLTLSVDEQSTERARLAAQKMGISLNQFLRDQIERLAGADQRARDAEAYLKSAGRGDSGGWKFNRDELQRRV' A
#
# COMPACT_ATOMS: atom_id res chain seq x y z
N MET A 1 -3.64 19.22 -7.78
CA MET A 1 -2.41 19.31 -6.96
C MET A 1 -2.77 20.06 -5.69
N ALA A 2 -2.40 19.52 -4.52
CA ALA A 2 -2.57 20.18 -3.23
C ALA A 2 -1.19 20.64 -2.72
N ASN A 3 -1.13 21.82 -2.11
CA ASN A 3 0.09 22.33 -1.50
C ASN A 3 0.04 22.08 0.01
N LEU A 4 1.10 21.50 0.56
CA LEU A 4 1.22 21.20 1.98
C LEU A 4 2.41 21.99 2.53
N THR A 5 2.18 22.76 3.58
CA THR A 5 3.23 23.46 4.34
C THR A 5 3.59 22.64 5.57
N LEU A 6 4.87 22.35 5.74
CA LEU A 6 5.41 21.56 6.86
C LEU A 6 6.35 22.43 7.67
N SER A 7 6.15 22.49 8.99
CA SER A 7 7.09 23.13 9.91
C SER A 7 8.06 22.07 10.44
N VAL A 8 9.32 22.16 10.02
CA VAL A 8 10.39 21.24 10.41
C VAL A 8 11.68 22.05 10.64
N ASP A 9 12.53 21.56 11.52
CA ASP A 9 13.87 22.09 11.74
C ASP A 9 14.71 22.13 10.44
N GLU A 10 15.45 23.22 10.24
CA GLU A 10 16.18 23.49 9.00
C GLU A 10 17.31 22.46 8.77
N GLN A 11 18.05 22.09 9.82
CA GLN A 11 19.12 21.09 9.70
C GLN A 11 18.56 19.71 9.36
N SER A 12 17.38 19.40 9.89
CA SER A 12 16.68 18.15 9.60
C SER A 12 16.17 18.11 8.16
N THR A 13 15.69 19.25 7.64
CA THR A 13 15.28 19.40 6.24
C THR A 13 16.45 19.20 5.28
N GLU A 14 17.62 19.76 5.58
CA GLU A 14 18.79 19.62 4.71
C GLU A 14 19.34 18.18 4.72
N ARG A 15 19.41 17.54 5.88
CA ARG A 15 19.77 16.11 5.97
C ARG A 15 18.81 15.23 5.18
N ALA A 16 17.51 15.49 5.25
CA ALA A 16 16.51 14.76 4.49
C ALA A 16 16.68 14.96 2.97
N ARG A 17 17.00 16.19 2.55
CA ARG A 17 17.30 16.51 1.15
C ARG A 17 18.52 15.75 0.63
N LEU A 18 19.61 15.75 1.40
CA LEU A 18 20.82 15.00 1.04
C LEU A 18 20.56 13.49 0.97
N ALA A 19 19.77 12.95 1.91
CA ALA A 19 19.39 11.54 1.88
C ALA A 19 18.56 11.19 0.64
N ALA A 20 17.56 12.00 0.29
CA ALA A 20 16.75 11.80 -0.91
C ALA A 20 17.60 11.87 -2.19
N GLN A 21 18.54 12.82 -2.26
CA GLN A 21 19.47 12.94 -3.39
C GLN A 21 20.36 11.71 -3.54
N LYS A 22 20.85 11.12 -2.44
CA LYS A 22 21.59 9.84 -2.47
C LYS A 22 20.75 8.69 -3.01
N MET A 23 19.42 8.77 -2.86
CA MET A 23 18.46 7.82 -3.43
C MET A 23 18.05 8.19 -4.88
N GLY A 24 18.60 9.25 -5.46
CA GLY A 24 18.29 9.71 -6.82
C GLY A 24 16.93 10.41 -6.96
N ILE A 25 16.30 10.84 -5.86
CA ILE A 25 14.97 11.47 -5.86
C ILE A 25 14.97 12.81 -5.11
N SER A 26 13.96 13.64 -5.37
CA SER A 26 13.76 14.87 -4.60
C SER A 26 13.06 14.59 -3.27
N LEU A 27 13.28 15.45 -2.27
CA LEU A 27 12.57 15.36 -0.98
C LEU A 27 11.04 15.43 -1.16
N ASN A 28 10.55 16.26 -2.10
CA ASN A 28 9.13 16.35 -2.40
C ASN A 28 8.57 15.07 -3.01
N GLN A 29 9.33 14.39 -3.87
CA GLN A 29 8.93 13.10 -4.42
C GLN A 29 8.85 12.06 -3.29
N PHE A 30 9.87 11.99 -2.43
CA PHE A 30 9.85 11.08 -1.29
C PHE A 30 8.65 11.31 -0.38
N LEU A 31 8.34 12.56 -0.03
CA LEU A 31 7.21 12.91 0.83
C LEU A 31 5.87 12.53 0.16
N ARG A 32 5.73 12.74 -1.15
CA ARG A 32 4.54 12.32 -1.90
C ARG A 32 4.35 10.81 -1.79
N ASP A 33 5.39 10.03 -2.07
CA ASP A 33 5.32 8.57 -1.99
C ASP A 33 4.98 8.09 -0.58
N GLN A 34 5.47 8.76 0.47
CA GLN A 34 5.10 8.44 1.86
C GLN A 34 3.64 8.75 2.14
N ILE A 35 3.13 9.90 1.72
CA ILE A 35 1.72 10.27 1.90
C ILE A 35 0.81 9.28 1.17
N GLU A 36 1.15 8.89 -0.06
CA GLU A 36 0.40 7.89 -0.82
C GLU A 36 0.45 6.50 -0.16
N ARG A 37 1.62 6.09 0.35
CA ARG A 37 1.76 4.84 1.11
C ARG A 37 0.88 4.83 2.35
N LEU A 38 0.84 5.94 3.09
CA LEU A 38 0.01 6.11 4.28
C LEU A 38 -1.48 6.11 3.93
N ALA A 39 -1.87 6.88 2.91
CA ALA A 39 -3.26 6.93 2.44
C ALA A 39 -3.76 5.57 1.96
N GLY A 40 -2.90 4.76 1.31
CA GLY A 40 -3.21 3.40 0.88
C GLY A 40 -3.08 2.33 1.97
N ALA A 41 -2.41 2.61 3.09
CA ALA A 41 -2.24 1.64 4.18
C ALA A 41 -3.57 1.31 4.85
N ASP A 42 -4.39 2.32 5.11
CA ASP A 42 -5.73 2.15 5.67
C ASP A 42 -6.64 1.36 4.74
N GLN A 43 -6.56 1.60 3.43
CA GLN A 43 -7.35 0.85 2.45
C GLN A 43 -6.96 -0.64 2.47
N ARG A 44 -5.66 -0.96 2.44
CA ARG A 44 -5.21 -2.36 2.53
C ARG A 44 -5.62 -3.04 3.83
N ALA A 45 -5.56 -2.33 4.96
CA ALA A 45 -6.02 -2.85 6.25
C ALA A 45 -7.52 -3.14 6.24
N ARG A 46 -8.34 -2.24 5.69
CA ARG A 46 -9.79 -2.42 5.52
C ARG A 46 -10.12 -3.57 4.58
N ASP A 47 -9.42 -3.69 3.46
CA ASP A 47 -9.62 -4.79 2.51
C ASP A 47 -9.25 -6.13 3.13
N ALA A 48 -8.17 -6.19 3.89
CA ALA A 48 -7.78 -7.39 4.64
C ALA A 48 -8.83 -7.76 5.70
N GLU A 49 -9.36 -6.78 6.44
CA GLU A 49 -10.42 -7.03 7.42
C GLU A 49 -11.73 -7.51 6.75
N ALA A 50 -12.12 -6.89 5.64
CA ALA A 50 -13.27 -7.29 4.85
C ALA A 50 -13.10 -8.71 4.29
N TYR A 51 -11.91 -9.03 3.77
CA TYR A 51 -11.56 -10.37 3.33
C TYR A 51 -11.70 -11.37 4.49
N LEU A 52 -11.10 -11.10 5.65
CA LEU A 52 -11.21 -11.97 6.83
C LEU A 52 -12.66 -12.16 7.31
N LYS A 53 -13.50 -11.11 7.24
CA LYS A 53 -14.93 -11.22 7.54
C LYS A 53 -15.69 -12.12 6.54
N SER A 54 -15.26 -12.13 5.28
CA SER A 54 -15.85 -12.96 4.22
C SER A 54 -15.28 -14.38 4.18
N ALA A 55 -14.05 -14.57 4.68
CA ALA A 55 -13.36 -15.85 4.68
C ALA A 55 -14.10 -16.88 5.53
N GLY A 56 -14.20 -18.12 5.03
CA GLY A 56 -14.89 -19.21 5.73
C GLY A 56 -16.42 -19.16 5.68
N ARG A 57 -17.03 -18.16 5.02
CA ARG A 57 -18.48 -18.14 4.72
C ARG A 57 -18.84 -18.66 3.34
N GLY A 58 -17.87 -19.15 2.58
CA GLY A 58 -18.12 -19.79 1.30
C GLY A 58 -18.78 -21.15 1.49
N ASP A 59 -19.92 -21.35 0.85
CA ASP A 59 -20.52 -22.67 0.69
C ASP A 59 -20.00 -23.27 -0.62
N SER A 60 -19.18 -24.32 -0.53
CA SER A 60 -18.69 -25.01 -1.72
C SER A 60 -19.76 -25.90 -2.36
N GLY A 61 -20.95 -26.03 -1.76
CA GLY A 61 -21.99 -26.95 -2.21
C GLY A 61 -21.53 -28.41 -2.19
N GLY A 62 -20.54 -28.74 -1.34
CA GLY A 62 -19.87 -30.04 -1.33
C GLY A 62 -18.79 -30.22 -2.39
N TRP A 63 -18.47 -29.19 -3.18
CA TRP A 63 -17.37 -29.21 -4.12
C TRP A 63 -16.04 -29.39 -3.38
N LYS A 64 -15.23 -30.33 -3.86
CA LYS A 64 -13.88 -30.61 -3.38
C LYS A 64 -12.89 -30.16 -4.45
N PHE A 65 -11.76 -29.64 -4.00
CA PHE A 65 -10.67 -29.20 -4.88
C PHE A 65 -10.35 -30.26 -5.93
N ASN A 66 -10.55 -29.92 -7.22
CA ASN A 66 -10.18 -30.74 -8.36
C ASN A 66 -9.24 -29.95 -9.28
N ARG A 67 -7.95 -30.34 -9.28
CA ARG A 67 -6.91 -29.69 -10.07
C ARG A 67 -7.21 -29.74 -11.58
N ASP A 68 -7.72 -30.86 -12.07
CA ASP A 68 -7.96 -31.08 -13.51
C ASP A 68 -9.15 -30.28 -14.04
N GLU A 69 -10.07 -29.89 -13.15
CA GLU A 69 -11.19 -29.00 -13.47
C GLU A 69 -10.72 -27.53 -13.56
N LEU A 70 -9.86 -27.10 -12.63
CA LEU A 70 -9.29 -25.75 -12.61
C LEU A 70 -8.40 -25.48 -13.84
N GLN A 71 -7.58 -26.44 -14.24
CA GLN A 71 -6.66 -26.32 -15.38
C GLN A 71 -7.40 -26.18 -16.73
N ARG A 72 -8.62 -26.71 -16.84
CA ARG A 72 -9.43 -26.69 -18.08
C ARG A 72 -10.22 -25.40 -18.30
N ARG A 73 -10.27 -24.51 -17.31
CA ARG A 73 -11.07 -23.26 -17.34
C ARG A 73 -10.23 -21.98 -17.41
N VAL A 74 -8.93 -22.10 -17.68
CA VAL A 74 -8.00 -20.98 -17.92
C VAL A 74 -7.69 -20.91 -19.41
#